data_AF-A0A2C9T279-F1
#
_entry.id   AF-A0A2C9T279-F1
#
_cell.length_a   1.000
_cell.length_b   1.000
_cell.length_c   1.000
_cell.angle_alpha   90.00
_cell.angle_beta   90.00
_cell.angle_gamma   90.00
#
_symmetry.space_group_name_H-M   'P 1'
#
loop_
_entity.id
_entity.type
_entity.pdbx_description
1 polymer ?
#
loop_
_entity_poly.entity_id
_entity_poly.type
_entity_poly.pdbx_seq_one_letter_code
_entity_poly.pdbx_strand_id
1 'polypeptide(L)'
;MDLAKTLVGIATTPVRVGLAAAEAGLDVAKAGIDLTKRTLGETGGATSPNSVAQMLGLEDTIARANKLAQLLDDDAPLGRALAPDGPLDRLMRPGGLIDRVTAPDGVLERLTAEGGGLERSLAPGGLVDQLLDEDGLVERILGEDGLADRLLADGGLIDKLTARNGPLEQLADVADTLNRLAPGLEALAPTIETLREAVTTLSLVVNPLSNIADRIPIPGRRRGYTPPRTISSERLRSDRLVIDDDDQ
;
A
#
# COMPACT_ATOMS: atom_id res chain seq x y z
N MET A 1 -13.34 29.11 -61.13
CA MET A 1 -13.38 30.02 -59.95
C MET A 1 -13.51 29.24 -58.64
N ASP A 2 -12.97 28.01 -58.52
CA ASP A 2 -13.17 27.18 -57.30
C ASP A 2 -11.89 26.84 -56.52
N LEU A 3 -10.70 27.13 -57.07
CA LEU A 3 -9.43 26.83 -56.40
C LEU A 3 -9.10 27.81 -55.26
N ALA A 4 -9.60 29.05 -55.35
CA ALA A 4 -9.45 30.03 -54.27
C ALA A 4 -10.36 29.74 -53.07
N LYS A 5 -11.53 29.12 -53.28
CA LYS A 5 -12.46 28.74 -52.19
C LYS A 5 -12.03 27.49 -51.44
N THR A 6 -11.42 26.52 -52.12
CA THR A 6 -10.89 25.29 -51.48
C THR A 6 -9.63 25.54 -50.66
N LEU A 7 -8.73 26.44 -51.11
CA LEU A 7 -7.56 26.84 -50.32
C LEU A 7 -7.93 27.63 -49.05
N VAL A 8 -8.92 28.52 -49.12
CA VAL A 8 -9.45 29.22 -47.92
C VAL A 8 -10.21 28.26 -47.00
N GLY A 9 -10.88 27.25 -47.56
CA GLY A 9 -11.54 26.19 -46.80
C GLY A 9 -10.55 25.35 -45.99
N ILE A 10 -9.41 24.98 -46.56
CA ILE A 10 -8.37 24.17 -45.89
C ILE A 10 -7.53 25.01 -44.90
N ALA A 11 -7.38 26.31 -45.13
CA ALA A 11 -6.67 27.20 -44.20
C ALA A 11 -7.47 27.53 -42.93
N THR A 12 -8.80 27.39 -42.95
CA THR A 12 -9.68 27.76 -41.83
C THR A 12 -10.33 26.58 -41.11
N THR A 13 -10.12 25.35 -41.57
CA THR A 13 -10.58 24.11 -40.93
C THR A 13 -10.02 23.86 -39.53
N PRO A 14 -8.72 24.04 -39.21
CA PRO A 14 -8.22 23.79 -37.86
C PRO A 14 -8.81 24.77 -36.83
N VAL A 15 -9.09 26.00 -37.24
CA VAL A 15 -9.73 27.02 -36.38
C VAL A 15 -11.16 26.62 -36.02
N ARG A 16 -11.93 26.02 -36.94
CA ARG A 16 -13.32 25.59 -36.68
C ARG A 16 -13.40 24.34 -35.80
N VAL A 17 -12.46 23.41 -35.92
CA VAL A 17 -12.38 22.23 -35.05
C VAL A 17 -11.93 22.62 -33.64
N GLY A 18 -10.99 23.57 -33.52
CA GLY A 18 -10.57 24.12 -32.23
C GLY A 18 -11.68 24.91 -31.52
N LEU A 19 -12.48 25.67 -32.27
CA LEU A 19 -13.62 26.42 -31.71
C LEU A 19 -14.74 25.50 -31.20
N ALA A 20 -15.05 24.41 -31.92
CA ALA A 20 -16.05 23.43 -31.48
C ALA A 20 -15.60 22.65 -30.23
N ALA A 21 -14.30 22.33 -30.11
CA ALA A 21 -13.74 21.70 -28.91
C ALA A 21 -13.69 22.67 -27.72
N ALA A 22 -13.43 23.95 -27.97
CA ALA A 22 -13.49 24.99 -26.94
C ALA A 22 -14.91 25.22 -26.43
N GLU A 23 -15.93 25.20 -27.29
CA GLU A 23 -17.35 25.30 -26.90
C GLU A 23 -17.80 24.10 -26.06
N ALA A 24 -17.41 22.87 -26.44
CA ALA A 24 -17.70 21.67 -25.65
C ALA A 24 -17.00 21.69 -24.28
N GLY A 25 -15.74 22.16 -24.23
CA GLY A 25 -15.01 22.34 -22.97
C GLY A 25 -15.62 23.42 -22.07
N LEU A 26 -16.14 24.50 -22.67
CA LEU A 26 -16.81 25.59 -21.95
C LEU A 26 -18.13 25.12 -21.34
N ASP A 27 -18.91 24.26 -22.02
CA ASP A 27 -20.15 23.71 -21.48
C ASP A 27 -19.90 22.72 -20.33
N VAL A 28 -18.84 21.90 -20.41
CA VAL A 28 -18.44 21.00 -19.30
C VAL A 28 -17.91 21.82 -18.12
N ALA A 29 -17.11 22.85 -18.37
CA ALA A 29 -16.65 23.75 -17.32
C ALA A 29 -17.82 24.51 -16.67
N LYS A 30 -18.79 24.96 -17.46
CA LYS A 30 -20.00 25.63 -16.98
C LYS A 30 -20.88 24.68 -16.17
N ALA A 31 -21.01 23.42 -16.59
CA ALA A 31 -21.70 22.38 -15.83
C ALA A 31 -20.98 22.06 -14.51
N GLY A 32 -19.64 22.01 -14.51
CA GLY A 32 -18.83 21.83 -13.30
C GLY A 32 -18.95 23.03 -12.35
N ILE A 33 -18.97 24.26 -12.87
CA ILE A 33 -19.16 25.49 -12.09
C ILE A 33 -20.60 25.58 -11.56
N ASP A 34 -21.62 25.19 -12.32
CA ASP A 34 -23.01 25.17 -11.84
C ASP A 34 -23.24 24.09 -10.79
N LEU A 35 -22.59 22.93 -10.91
CA LEU A 35 -22.60 21.90 -9.88
C LEU A 35 -21.88 22.39 -8.61
N THR A 36 -20.75 23.07 -8.78
CA THR A 36 -20.00 23.65 -7.66
C THR A 36 -20.75 24.81 -7.02
N LYS A 37 -21.43 25.66 -7.77
CA LYS A 37 -22.31 26.71 -7.23
C LYS A 37 -23.51 26.11 -6.49
N ARG A 38 -24.06 25.00 -6.99
CA ARG A 38 -25.15 24.28 -6.32
C ARG A 38 -24.69 23.60 -5.03
N THR A 39 -23.44 23.14 -4.95
CA THR A 39 -22.87 22.56 -3.71
C THR A 39 -22.30 23.62 -2.77
N LEU A 40 -21.90 24.78 -3.28
CA LEU A 40 -21.25 25.85 -2.52
C LEU A 40 -22.20 26.99 -2.13
N GLY A 41 -23.39 27.11 -2.73
CA GLY A 41 -24.41 28.05 -2.26
C GLY A 41 -25.51 28.38 -3.27
N GLU A 42 -26.53 27.52 -3.37
CA GLU A 42 -27.87 27.96 -3.79
C GLU A 42 -28.97 27.12 -3.13
N THR A 43 -29.23 27.40 -1.85
CA THR A 43 -30.57 27.31 -1.28
C THR A 43 -31.41 28.48 -1.80
N GLY A 44 -31.72 28.45 -3.10
CA GLY A 44 -32.60 29.42 -3.78
C GLY A 44 -34.04 28.93 -3.91
N GLY A 45 -34.53 28.17 -2.91
CA GLY A 45 -35.91 27.68 -2.85
C GLY A 45 -36.64 28.32 -1.67
N ALA A 46 -37.38 29.41 -1.95
CA ALA A 46 -38.51 29.93 -1.18
C ALA A 46 -38.37 29.98 0.36
N THR A 47 -37.59 30.93 0.87
CA THR A 47 -37.91 31.73 2.06
C THR A 47 -37.01 32.96 1.97
N SER A 48 -37.56 34.16 1.74
CA SER A 48 -36.77 35.39 1.70
C SER A 48 -35.94 35.54 2.98
N PRO A 49 -34.59 35.46 2.95
CA PRO A 49 -33.78 35.77 4.10
C PRO A 49 -33.54 37.28 4.11
N ASN A 50 -33.72 37.90 5.27
CA ASN A 50 -33.69 39.35 5.43
C ASN A 50 -32.33 39.92 5.00
N SER A 51 -32.32 40.73 3.93
CA SER A 51 -31.13 41.32 3.30
C SER A 51 -30.26 42.19 4.23
N VAL A 52 -30.77 42.56 5.41
CA VAL A 52 -30.05 43.32 6.43
C VAL A 52 -29.05 42.47 7.22
N ALA A 53 -29.30 41.18 7.43
CA ALA A 53 -28.39 40.30 8.16
C ALA A 53 -27.13 39.99 7.31
N GLN A 54 -27.35 39.79 6.00
CA GLN A 54 -26.30 39.49 5.05
C GLN A 54 -25.39 40.70 4.76
N MET A 55 -25.93 41.92 4.86
CA MET A 55 -25.15 43.17 4.76
C MET A 55 -24.27 43.43 5.99
N LEU A 56 -24.62 42.85 7.15
CA LEU A 56 -23.84 42.90 8.38
C LEU A 56 -22.86 41.73 8.51
N GLY A 57 -22.77 40.84 7.51
CA GLY A 57 -21.84 39.71 7.48
C GLY A 57 -22.12 38.64 8.55
N LEU A 58 -23.26 38.72 9.25
CA LEU A 58 -23.59 37.84 10.36
C LEU A 58 -23.78 36.40 9.89
N GLU A 59 -24.38 36.17 8.71
CA GLU A 59 -24.52 34.82 8.15
C GLU A 59 -23.18 34.12 7.93
N ASP A 60 -22.12 34.82 7.46
CA ASP A 60 -20.80 34.19 7.26
C ASP A 60 -20.17 33.81 8.61
N THR A 61 -20.35 34.64 9.63
CA THR A 61 -19.88 34.33 10.98
C THR A 61 -20.62 33.13 11.59
N ILE A 62 -21.93 33.01 11.36
CA ILE A 62 -22.76 31.90 11.84
C ILE A 62 -22.40 30.60 11.10
N ALA A 63 -22.23 30.67 9.78
CA ALA A 63 -21.79 29.53 8.98
C ALA A 63 -20.39 29.05 9.41
N ARG A 64 -19.45 29.98 9.65
CA ARG A 64 -18.11 29.67 10.15
C ARG A 64 -18.13 29.08 11.56
N ALA A 65 -18.96 29.62 12.45
CA ALA A 65 -19.14 29.08 13.79
C ALA A 65 -19.68 27.64 13.77
N ASN A 66 -20.69 27.37 12.94
CA ASN A 66 -21.22 26.02 12.75
C ASN A 66 -20.17 25.07 12.15
N LYS A 67 -19.34 25.55 11.22
CA LYS A 67 -18.26 24.74 10.65
C LYS A 67 -17.17 24.42 11.68
N LEU A 68 -16.83 25.37 12.55
CA LEU A 68 -15.90 25.15 13.65
C LEU A 68 -16.49 24.15 14.67
N ALA A 69 -17.76 24.29 15.03
CA ALA A 69 -18.44 23.34 15.91
C ALA A 69 -18.40 21.92 15.33
N GLN A 70 -18.65 21.77 14.02
CA GLN A 70 -18.56 20.48 13.34
C GLN A 70 -17.14 19.89 13.31
N LEU A 71 -16.09 20.72 13.35
CA LEU A 71 -14.70 20.27 13.42
C LEU A 71 -14.27 19.87 14.83
N LEU A 72 -14.81 20.53 15.85
CA LEU A 72 -14.56 20.23 17.26
C LEU A 72 -15.42 19.09 17.81
N ASP A 73 -16.36 18.58 17.00
CA ASP A 73 -17.18 17.42 17.34
C ASP A 73 -16.33 16.17 17.62
N ASP A 74 -16.70 15.37 18.62
CA ASP A 74 -15.88 14.26 19.13
C ASP A 74 -15.59 13.18 18.06
N ASP A 75 -16.52 13.02 17.11
CA ASP A 75 -16.39 12.10 15.97
C ASP A 75 -15.56 12.69 14.82
N ALA A 76 -15.37 14.00 14.80
CA ALA A 76 -14.54 14.67 13.81
C ALA A 76 -13.04 14.47 14.10
N PRO A 77 -12.18 14.53 13.07
CA PRO A 77 -10.74 14.30 13.24
C PRO A 77 -10.07 15.23 14.27
N LEU A 78 -10.48 16.52 14.31
CA LEU A 78 -9.92 17.47 15.27
C LEU A 78 -10.49 17.26 16.68
N GLY A 79 -11.79 16.99 16.84
CA GLY A 79 -12.36 16.63 18.13
C GLY A 79 -11.73 15.36 18.71
N ARG A 80 -11.56 14.29 17.93
CA ARG A 80 -10.83 13.08 18.36
C ARG A 80 -9.36 13.35 18.69
N ALA A 81 -8.73 14.27 17.96
CA ALA A 81 -7.33 14.61 18.21
C ALA A 81 -7.15 15.36 19.54
N LEU A 82 -8.09 16.26 19.86
CA LEU A 82 -8.13 17.10 21.06
C LEU A 82 -8.83 16.43 22.26
N ALA A 83 -9.57 15.35 22.03
CA ALA A 83 -10.22 14.57 23.08
C ALA A 83 -9.21 14.14 24.16
N PRO A 84 -9.65 13.89 25.40
CA PRO A 84 -8.78 13.39 26.46
C PRO A 84 -8.02 12.13 26.02
N ASP A 85 -6.71 12.12 26.23
CA ASP A 85 -5.77 11.08 25.75
C ASP A 85 -5.66 10.95 24.23
N GLY A 86 -6.25 11.88 23.48
CA GLY A 86 -6.06 12.08 22.06
C GLY A 86 -4.60 12.41 21.72
N PRO A 87 -4.19 12.27 20.44
CA PRO A 87 -2.83 12.57 20.01
C PRO A 87 -2.42 14.02 20.30
N LEU A 88 -3.28 15.01 20.09
CA LEU A 88 -2.95 16.41 20.39
C LEU A 88 -2.96 16.68 21.90
N ASP A 89 -3.92 16.12 22.64
CA ASP A 89 -3.95 16.23 24.10
C ASP A 89 -2.66 15.67 24.73
N ARG A 90 -2.17 14.49 24.30
CA ARG A 90 -0.91 13.91 24.77
C ARG A 90 0.34 14.74 24.40
N LEU A 91 0.32 15.44 23.27
CA LEU A 91 1.41 16.31 22.85
C LEU A 91 1.48 17.58 23.71
N MET A 92 0.32 18.17 24.01
CA MET A 92 0.19 19.45 24.71
C MET A 92 0.08 19.33 26.23
N ARG A 93 -0.29 18.16 26.77
CA ARG A 93 -0.37 17.90 28.21
C ARG A 93 0.98 18.22 28.87
N PRO A 94 1.00 18.74 30.11
CA PRO A 94 2.25 18.92 30.86
C PRO A 94 3.10 17.64 30.89
N GLY A 95 4.40 17.77 30.62
CA GLY A 95 5.32 16.65 30.41
C GLY A 95 5.18 15.93 29.06
N GLY A 96 4.32 16.43 28.17
CA GLY A 96 4.12 15.95 26.80
C GLY A 96 5.34 16.16 25.91
N LEU A 97 5.23 15.77 24.64
CA LEU A 97 6.35 15.94 23.71
C LEU A 97 6.63 17.42 23.41
N ILE A 98 5.59 18.24 23.24
CA ILE A 98 5.79 19.68 22.98
C ILE A 98 6.52 20.30 24.16
N ASP A 99 6.01 20.07 25.37
CA ASP A 99 6.61 20.56 26.62
C ASP A 99 8.09 20.16 26.74
N ARG A 100 8.45 18.89 26.51
CA ARG A 100 9.85 18.41 26.56
C ARG A 100 10.75 18.98 25.46
N VAL A 101 10.19 19.22 24.29
CA VAL A 101 10.93 19.72 23.13
C VAL A 101 11.17 21.23 23.25
N THR A 102 10.22 21.98 23.83
CA THR A 102 10.28 23.44 24.06
C THR A 102 10.73 23.84 25.46
N ALA A 103 10.92 22.89 26.38
CA ALA A 103 11.40 23.17 27.72
C ALA A 103 12.77 23.85 27.68
N PRO A 104 13.14 24.61 28.74
CA PRO A 104 14.49 25.09 28.93
C PRO A 104 15.50 23.93 28.87
N ASP A 105 16.62 24.11 28.17
CA ASP A 105 17.61 23.08 27.84
C ASP A 105 17.04 21.87 27.06
N GLY A 106 15.85 22.05 26.46
CA GLY A 106 15.15 21.06 25.68
C GLY A 106 15.81 20.76 24.34
N VAL A 107 15.19 19.86 23.56
CA VAL A 107 15.74 19.44 22.27
C VAL A 107 15.84 20.60 21.29
N LEU A 108 14.80 21.46 21.21
CA LEU A 108 14.85 22.61 20.32
C LEU A 108 15.96 23.57 20.72
N GLU A 109 16.01 23.96 21.99
CA GLU A 109 17.01 24.91 22.47
C GLU A 109 18.42 24.40 22.25
N ARG A 110 18.71 23.11 22.51
CA ARG A 110 20.04 22.52 22.23
C ARG A 110 20.38 22.42 20.75
N LEU A 111 19.38 22.27 19.89
CA LEU A 111 19.58 22.25 18.45
C LEU A 111 19.83 23.65 17.89
N THR A 112 19.10 24.66 18.39
CA THR A 112 19.15 26.06 17.94
C THR A 112 20.16 26.93 18.70
N ALA A 113 20.69 26.46 19.81
CA ALA A 113 21.73 27.15 20.57
C ALA A 113 23.00 27.33 19.74
N GLU A 114 23.83 28.27 20.16
CA GLU A 114 25.13 28.53 19.53
C GLU A 114 26.03 27.29 19.63
N GLY A 115 26.62 26.87 18.50
CA GLY A 115 27.32 25.60 18.34
C GLY A 115 26.41 24.36 18.33
N GLY A 116 25.09 24.56 18.30
CA GLY A 116 24.07 23.52 18.29
C GLY A 116 24.10 22.63 17.05
N GLY A 117 23.22 21.63 17.03
CA GLY A 117 23.11 20.69 15.90
C GLY A 117 22.69 21.36 14.59
N LEU A 118 21.79 22.35 14.66
CA LEU A 118 21.37 23.10 13.46
C LEU A 118 22.47 24.00 12.93
N GLU A 119 23.11 24.79 13.80
CA GLU A 119 24.20 25.68 13.38
C GLU A 119 25.35 24.88 12.75
N ARG A 120 25.80 23.77 13.36
CA ARG A 120 26.84 22.92 12.76
C ARG A 120 26.43 22.25 11.45
N SER A 121 25.14 21.99 11.26
CA SER A 121 24.65 21.38 10.02
C SER A 121 24.59 22.40 8.88
N LEU A 122 24.25 23.66 9.19
CA LEU A 122 24.13 24.77 8.23
C LEU A 122 25.42 25.60 8.08
N ALA A 123 26.40 25.42 8.97
CA ALA A 123 27.69 26.06 8.87
C ALA A 123 28.41 25.63 7.57
N PRO A 124 29.29 26.46 7.00
CA PRO A 124 30.05 26.12 5.81
C PRO A 124 30.80 24.78 5.96
N GLY A 125 30.60 23.88 5.00
CA GLY A 125 31.15 22.51 5.04
C GLY A 125 30.48 21.59 6.07
N GLY A 126 29.33 22.00 6.62
CA GLY A 126 28.47 21.21 7.50
C GLY A 126 27.73 20.11 6.76
N LEU A 127 26.82 19.42 7.47
CA LEU A 127 26.08 18.28 6.91
C LEU A 127 25.19 18.69 5.73
N VAL A 128 24.54 19.86 5.79
CA VAL A 128 23.67 20.32 4.71
C VAL A 128 24.49 20.61 3.45
N ASP A 129 25.62 21.31 3.61
CA ASP A 129 26.55 21.58 2.51
C ASP A 129 27.07 20.28 1.89
N GLN A 130 27.53 19.31 2.70
CA GLN A 130 28.03 18.02 2.20
C GLN A 130 26.96 17.18 1.47
N LEU A 131 25.69 17.31 1.89
CA LEU A 131 24.59 16.61 1.23
C LEU A 131 24.25 17.24 -0.12
N LEU A 132 24.33 18.57 -0.22
CA LEU A 132 23.98 19.38 -1.38
C LEU A 132 25.17 19.72 -2.30
N ASP A 133 26.37 19.28 -1.93
CA ASP A 133 27.57 19.45 -2.74
C ASP A 133 27.44 18.75 -4.11
N GLU A 134 28.28 19.12 -5.08
CA GLU A 134 28.24 18.56 -6.44
C GLU A 134 28.45 17.04 -6.45
N ASP A 135 29.22 16.50 -5.50
CA ASP A 135 29.40 15.05 -5.29
C ASP A 135 28.55 14.49 -4.13
N GLY A 136 27.63 15.30 -3.62
CA GLY A 136 26.80 15.03 -2.45
C GLY A 136 25.79 13.90 -2.66
N LEU A 137 25.22 13.41 -1.56
CA LEU A 137 24.21 12.35 -1.64
C LEU A 137 22.93 12.80 -2.36
N VAL A 138 22.54 14.07 -2.19
CA VAL A 138 21.36 14.61 -2.87
C VAL A 138 21.61 14.62 -4.37
N GLU A 139 22.76 15.13 -4.83
CA GLU A 139 23.09 15.16 -6.25
C GLU A 139 23.22 13.75 -6.84
N ARG A 140 23.88 12.81 -6.16
CA ARG A 140 24.00 11.43 -6.64
C ARG A 140 22.66 10.69 -6.76
N ILE A 141 21.66 11.06 -5.96
CA ILE A 141 20.34 10.45 -6.01
C ILE A 141 19.43 11.20 -6.98
N LEU A 142 19.37 12.53 -6.90
CA LEU A 142 18.36 13.38 -7.55
C LEU A 142 18.91 14.20 -8.72
N GLY A 143 20.22 14.27 -8.87
CA GLY A 143 20.89 14.97 -9.95
C GLY A 143 20.70 14.31 -11.31
N GLU A 144 21.21 14.99 -12.35
CA GLU A 144 21.21 14.48 -13.72
C GLU A 144 22.00 13.18 -13.80
N ASP A 145 21.45 12.16 -14.46
CA ASP A 145 21.98 10.79 -14.44
C ASP A 145 22.10 10.18 -13.03
N GLY A 146 21.42 10.74 -12.02
CA GLY A 146 21.34 10.24 -10.67
C GLY A 146 20.55 8.93 -10.55
N LEU A 147 20.48 8.36 -9.35
CA LEU A 147 19.74 7.12 -9.13
C LEU A 147 18.24 7.26 -9.44
N ALA A 148 17.60 8.33 -8.97
CA ALA A 148 16.19 8.58 -9.20
C ALA A 148 15.92 8.78 -10.70
N ASP A 149 16.78 9.53 -11.39
CA ASP A 149 16.67 9.78 -12.82
C ASP A 149 16.77 8.46 -13.61
N ARG A 150 17.76 7.61 -13.36
CA ARG A 150 17.90 6.29 -14.02
C ARG A 150 16.77 5.31 -13.70
N LEU A 151 16.21 5.39 -12.50
CA LEU A 151 15.09 4.53 -12.10
C LEU A 151 13.78 4.94 -12.78
N LEU A 152 13.56 6.24 -12.96
CA LEU A 152 12.35 6.85 -13.50
C LEU A 152 12.41 7.13 -15.01
N ALA A 153 13.60 7.13 -15.60
CA ALA A 153 13.79 7.30 -17.04
C ALA A 153 12.97 6.30 -17.86
N ASP A 154 12.67 6.66 -19.11
CA ASP A 154 12.01 5.77 -20.06
C ASP A 154 12.84 4.48 -20.26
N GLY A 155 12.22 3.32 -20.06
CA GLY A 155 12.92 2.03 -20.03
C GLY A 155 13.77 1.80 -18.78
N GLY A 156 13.67 2.65 -17.76
CA GLY A 156 14.23 2.50 -16.43
C GLY A 156 13.61 1.33 -15.66
N LEU A 157 14.07 1.12 -14.42
CA LEU A 157 13.56 0.00 -13.61
C LEU A 157 12.09 0.19 -13.23
N ILE A 158 11.68 1.40 -12.83
CA ILE A 158 10.30 1.66 -12.47
C ILE A 158 9.41 1.48 -13.69
N ASP A 159 9.76 2.09 -14.83
CA ASP A 159 9.02 1.94 -16.09
C ASP A 159 8.85 0.46 -16.49
N LYS A 160 9.93 -0.34 -16.45
CA LYS A 160 9.86 -1.79 -16.75
C LYS A 160 9.00 -2.58 -15.77
N LEU A 161 9.07 -2.25 -14.48
CA LEU A 161 8.31 -2.94 -13.45
C LEU A 161 6.81 -2.61 -13.55
N THR A 162 6.48 -1.36 -13.90
CA THR A 162 5.11 -0.86 -14.05
C THR A 162 4.56 -0.93 -15.46
N ALA A 163 5.34 -1.43 -16.42
CA ALA A 163 4.91 -1.60 -17.80
C ALA A 163 3.70 -2.54 -17.89
N ARG A 164 2.91 -2.40 -18.97
CA ARG A 164 1.80 -3.32 -19.26
C ARG A 164 2.30 -4.74 -19.46
N ASN A 165 1.68 -5.69 -18.77
CA ASN A 165 2.12 -7.08 -18.60
C ASN A 165 3.50 -7.20 -17.94
N GLY A 166 3.90 -6.16 -17.20
CA GLY A 166 5.15 -6.13 -16.46
C GLY A 166 5.10 -7.02 -15.21
N PRO A 167 6.23 -7.20 -14.52
CA PRO A 167 6.32 -8.05 -13.34
C PRO A 167 5.33 -7.67 -12.24
N LEU A 168 5.07 -6.38 -12.01
CA LEU A 168 4.14 -5.96 -10.96
C LEU A 168 2.68 -6.26 -11.31
N GLU A 169 2.30 -6.14 -12.58
CA GLU A 169 0.95 -6.52 -13.04
C GLU A 169 0.74 -8.03 -12.94
N GLN A 170 1.75 -8.83 -13.32
CA GLN A 170 1.69 -10.28 -13.16
C GLN A 170 1.55 -10.71 -11.68
N LEU A 171 2.26 -10.04 -10.77
CA LEU A 171 2.11 -10.29 -9.33
C LEU A 171 0.74 -9.86 -8.82
N ALA A 172 0.19 -8.75 -9.31
CA ALA A 172 -1.16 -8.30 -8.97
C ALA A 172 -2.22 -9.30 -9.47
N ASP A 173 -2.07 -9.84 -10.68
CA ASP A 173 -2.95 -10.88 -11.23
C ASP A 173 -2.90 -12.16 -10.38
N VAL A 174 -1.69 -12.61 -10.00
CA VAL A 174 -1.54 -13.76 -9.10
C VAL A 174 -2.22 -13.48 -7.77
N ALA A 175 -2.02 -12.29 -7.18
CA ALA A 175 -2.69 -11.91 -5.94
C ALA A 175 -4.22 -11.91 -6.08
N ASP A 176 -4.77 -11.41 -7.19
CA ASP A 176 -6.22 -11.44 -7.46
C ASP A 176 -6.75 -12.88 -7.59
N THR A 177 -6.01 -13.76 -8.29
CA THR A 177 -6.40 -15.18 -8.39
C THR A 177 -6.41 -15.87 -7.02
N LEU A 178 -5.41 -15.61 -6.17
CA LEU A 178 -5.37 -16.14 -4.81
C LEU A 178 -6.51 -15.60 -3.95
N ASN A 179 -6.83 -14.30 -4.09
CA ASN A 179 -7.94 -13.69 -3.36
C ASN A 179 -9.30 -14.27 -3.80
N ARG A 180 -9.45 -14.64 -5.08
CA ARG A 180 -10.64 -15.37 -5.58
C ARG A 180 -10.70 -16.82 -5.08
N LEU A 181 -9.55 -17.45 -4.83
CA LEU A 181 -9.47 -18.82 -4.29
C LEU A 181 -9.73 -18.88 -2.78
N ALA A 182 -9.47 -17.81 -2.04
CA ALA A 182 -9.59 -17.79 -0.57
C ALA A 182 -10.99 -18.22 -0.06
N PRO A 183 -12.13 -17.70 -0.58
CA PRO A 183 -13.45 -18.16 -0.15
C PRO A 183 -13.72 -19.62 -0.50
N GLY A 184 -13.18 -20.10 -1.62
CA GLY A 184 -13.30 -21.50 -2.04
C GLY A 184 -12.58 -22.46 -1.08
N LEU A 185 -11.40 -22.07 -0.58
CA LEU A 185 -10.66 -22.83 0.42
C LEU A 185 -11.38 -22.83 1.79
N GLU A 186 -11.98 -21.71 2.18
CA GLU A 186 -12.77 -21.63 3.40
C GLU A 186 -14.02 -22.52 3.33
N ALA A 187 -14.66 -22.60 2.16
CA ALA A 187 -15.79 -23.50 1.92
C ALA A 187 -15.40 -24.99 1.97
N LEU A 188 -14.13 -25.34 1.80
CA LEU A 188 -13.63 -26.73 1.92
C LEU A 188 -13.38 -27.15 3.37
N ALA A 189 -13.22 -26.22 4.32
CA ALA A 189 -13.00 -26.54 5.74
C ALA A 189 -14.02 -27.53 6.33
N PRO A 190 -15.36 -27.36 6.17
CA PRO A 190 -16.32 -28.32 6.69
C PRO A 190 -16.23 -29.69 6.00
N THR A 191 -15.93 -29.73 4.70
CA THR A 191 -15.77 -31.00 3.98
C THR A 191 -14.57 -31.80 4.49
N ILE A 192 -13.46 -31.13 4.81
CA ILE A 192 -12.27 -31.76 5.38
C ILE A 192 -12.59 -32.36 6.76
N GLU A 193 -13.37 -31.65 7.58
CA GLU A 193 -13.75 -32.17 8.90
C GLU A 193 -14.65 -33.41 8.78
N THR A 194 -15.62 -33.41 7.86
CA THR A 194 -16.46 -34.61 7.62
C THR A 194 -15.66 -35.81 7.12
N LEU A 195 -14.66 -35.58 6.26
CA LEU A 195 -13.74 -36.62 5.79
C LEU A 195 -12.90 -37.19 6.94
N ARG A 196 -12.39 -36.32 7.81
CA ARG A 196 -11.63 -36.72 9.00
C ARG A 196 -12.48 -37.57 9.95
N GLU A 197 -13.73 -37.17 10.18
CA GLU A 197 -14.67 -37.92 11.01
C GLU A 197 -14.97 -39.29 10.37
N ALA A 198 -15.29 -39.33 9.08
CA ALA A 198 -15.52 -40.57 8.34
C ALA A 198 -14.33 -41.54 8.42
N VAL A 199 -13.09 -41.05 8.21
CA VAL A 199 -11.86 -41.86 8.35
C VAL A 199 -11.68 -42.36 9.78
N THR A 200 -11.99 -41.56 10.79
CA THR A 200 -11.91 -41.97 12.20
C THR A 200 -12.89 -43.12 12.49
N THR A 201 -14.13 -43.02 12.02
CA THR A 201 -15.11 -44.11 12.11
C THR A 201 -14.66 -45.35 11.35
N LEU A 202 -14.12 -45.21 10.14
CA LEU A 202 -13.61 -46.34 9.38
C LEU A 202 -12.47 -47.04 10.12
N SER A 203 -11.57 -46.27 10.72
CA SER A 203 -10.46 -46.81 11.51
C SER A 203 -10.95 -47.54 12.77
N LEU A 204 -12.01 -47.06 13.42
CA LEU A 204 -12.68 -47.75 14.53
C LEU A 204 -13.30 -49.09 14.11
N VAL A 205 -13.78 -49.21 12.87
CA VAL A 205 -14.36 -50.45 12.33
C VAL A 205 -13.30 -51.41 11.82
N VAL A 206 -12.22 -50.88 11.22
CA VAL A 206 -11.14 -51.69 10.63
C VAL A 206 -10.16 -52.20 11.68
N ASN A 207 -9.90 -51.48 12.78
CA ASN A 207 -9.02 -51.94 13.86
C ASN A 207 -9.45 -53.29 14.46
N PRO A 208 -10.74 -53.50 14.83
CA PRO A 208 -11.24 -54.80 15.25
C PRO A 208 -11.07 -55.90 14.19
N LEU A 209 -11.29 -55.58 12.91
CA LEU A 209 -11.10 -56.53 11.80
C LEU A 209 -9.63 -56.91 11.60
N SER A 210 -8.69 -55.97 11.75
CA SER A 210 -7.25 -56.24 11.75
C SER A 210 -6.86 -57.14 12.94
N ASN A 211 -7.44 -56.89 14.12
CA ASN A 211 -7.22 -57.69 15.33
C ASN A 211 -7.82 -59.11 15.22
N ILE A 212 -8.91 -59.28 14.47
CA ILE A 212 -9.48 -60.59 14.14
C ILE A 212 -8.62 -61.29 13.09
N ALA A 213 -8.14 -60.59 12.07
CA ALA A 213 -7.23 -61.14 11.07
C ALA A 213 -5.92 -61.67 11.70
N ASP A 214 -5.38 -60.98 12.70
CA ASP A 214 -4.22 -61.43 13.48
C ASP A 214 -4.54 -62.60 14.43
N ARG A 215 -5.81 -62.77 14.80
CA ARG A 215 -6.27 -63.80 15.76
C ARG A 215 -6.93 -65.01 15.12
N ILE A 216 -7.15 -65.03 13.79
CA ILE A 216 -7.53 -66.23 13.06
C ILE A 216 -6.34 -67.19 13.11
N PRO A 217 -6.43 -68.33 13.82
CA PRO A 217 -5.39 -69.33 13.75
C PRO A 217 -5.50 -69.95 12.35
N ILE A 218 -4.57 -69.65 11.45
CA ILE A 218 -4.45 -70.37 10.18
C ILE A 218 -4.19 -71.84 10.54
N PRO A 219 -5.15 -72.76 10.36
CA PRO A 219 -4.92 -74.16 10.67
C PRO A 219 -4.12 -74.71 9.50
N GLY A 220 -2.80 -74.80 9.68
CA GLY A 220 -1.95 -75.50 8.71
C GLY A 220 -0.55 -74.94 8.44
N ARG A 221 -0.14 -73.79 9.00
CA ARG A 221 1.27 -73.40 8.89
C ARG A 221 2.06 -74.02 10.04
N ARG A 222 2.49 -75.27 9.83
CA ARG A 222 3.63 -75.83 10.55
C ARG A 222 4.72 -74.77 10.61
N ARG A 223 5.12 -74.42 11.83
CA ARG A 223 6.34 -73.67 12.12
C ARG A 223 7.50 -74.50 11.57
N GLY A 224 7.85 -74.26 10.31
CA GLY A 224 9.13 -74.66 9.76
C GLY A 224 10.16 -73.73 10.37
N TYR A 225 10.83 -74.21 11.42
CA TYR A 225 12.07 -73.62 11.88
C TYR A 225 13.08 -73.72 10.73
N THR A 226 13.26 -72.63 9.99
CA THR A 226 14.38 -72.45 9.07
C THR A 226 15.52 -71.88 9.90
N PRO A 227 16.67 -72.56 10.05
CA PRO A 227 17.81 -71.97 10.73
C PRO A 227 18.30 -70.73 9.97
N PRO A 228 18.89 -69.74 10.66
CA PRO A 228 19.31 -68.50 10.03
C PRO A 228 20.38 -68.79 8.98
N ARG A 229 20.06 -68.50 7.72
CA ARG A 229 21.07 -68.35 6.67
C ARG A 229 21.79 -67.03 6.91
N THR A 230 23.08 -67.14 7.20
CA THR A 230 24.02 -66.02 7.15
C THR A 230 23.99 -65.42 5.75
N ILE A 231 23.50 -64.19 5.63
CA ILE A 231 23.72 -63.40 4.42
C ILE A 231 25.14 -62.84 4.56
N SER A 232 26.03 -63.40 3.76
CA SER A 232 27.33 -62.80 3.46
C SER A 232 27.08 -61.42 2.89
N SER A 233 27.58 -60.40 3.57
CA SER A 233 27.59 -59.01 3.10
C SER A 233 28.32 -58.97 1.76
N GLU A 234 27.55 -58.94 0.67
CA GLU A 234 28.06 -58.55 -0.63
C GLU A 234 28.45 -57.08 -0.51
N ARG A 235 29.76 -56.84 -0.47
CA ARG A 235 30.34 -55.51 -0.46
C ARG A 235 29.87 -54.80 -1.72
N LEU A 236 28.86 -53.96 -1.59
CA LEU A 236 28.70 -52.83 -2.48
C LEU A 236 29.90 -51.92 -2.22
N ARG A 237 30.87 -52.01 -3.14
CA ARG A 237 31.91 -51.02 -3.39
C ARG A 237 31.24 -49.66 -3.47
N SER A 238 31.29 -48.91 -2.38
CA SER A 238 31.23 -47.46 -2.45
C SER A 238 32.59 -47.02 -2.98
N ASP A 239 32.66 -46.67 -4.25
CA ASP A 239 33.72 -45.83 -4.78
C ASP A 239 33.70 -44.53 -3.99
N ARG A 240 34.64 -44.42 -3.06
CA ARG A 240 34.99 -43.20 -2.38
C ARG A 240 35.69 -42.32 -3.41
N LEU A 241 34.91 -41.43 -4.01
CA LEU A 241 35.41 -40.22 -4.65
C LEU A 241 36.33 -39.52 -3.64
N VAL A 242 37.62 -39.53 -3.97
CA VAL A 242 38.65 -38.71 -3.34
C VAL A 242 38.32 -37.27 -3.73
N ILE A 243 37.83 -36.50 -2.76
CA ILE A 243 37.94 -35.05 -2.80
C ILE A 243 39.31 -34.80 -2.15
N ASP A 244 40.30 -34.55 -2.99
CA ASP A 244 41.56 -33.95 -2.56
C ASP A 244 41.24 -32.52 -2.11
N ASP A 245 41.43 -32.29 -0.81
CA ASP A 245 41.71 -30.98 -0.24
C ASP A 245 43.07 -30.55 -0.78
N ASP A 246 43.08 -29.57 -1.68
CA ASP A 246 44.28 -28.87 -2.10
C ASP A 246 43.99 -27.36 -2.02
N ASP A 247 43.99 -26.86 -0.78
CA ASP A 247 44.12 -25.43 -0.47
C ASP A 247 45.46 -25.24 0.25
N GLN A 248 46.48 -24.87 -0.53
CA GLN A 248 47.66 -24.10 -0.10
C GLN A 248 47.72 -22.81 -0.91
#